data_AF-A0A2V1DJI0-F1
#
_entry.id   AF-A0A2V1DJI0-F1
#
_cell.length_a   1.000
_cell.length_b   1.000
_cell.length_c   1.000
_cell.angle_alpha   90.00
_cell.angle_beta   90.00
_cell.angle_gamma   90.00
#
_symmetry.space_group_name_H-M   'P 1'
#
loop_
_entity.id
_entity.type
_entity.pdbx_description
1 polymer ?
#
loop_
_entity_poly.entity_id
_entity_poly.type
_entity_poly.pdbx_seq_one_letter_code
_entity_poly.pdbx_strand_id
1 'polypeptide(L)'
;MNDGILQGKFKKFGLPNYTAEEVQKFLDICEEQGYTKPNVYEGHYNAIIAAATILEFADKNGISGHAAAIRWTAFHSELDVKHGDSIIFWVSKIEQLHRTLDAFEAGPRSTDLAEAITDIY
;
A
#
# COMPACT_ATOMS: atom_id res chain seq x y z
N MET A 1 10.90 10.36 19.72
CA MET A 1 11.08 10.07 18.28
C MET A 1 12.36 10.67 17.76
N ASN A 2 12.50 12.01 17.76
CA ASN A 2 13.70 12.71 17.30
C ASN A 2 14.97 12.18 17.98
N ASP A 3 14.98 12.05 19.30
CA ASP A 3 16.11 11.47 20.05
C ASP A 3 16.46 10.06 19.62
N GLY A 4 15.47 9.23 19.26
CA GLY A 4 15.70 7.88 18.78
C GLY A 4 16.45 7.86 17.44
N ILE A 5 16.14 8.81 16.55
CA ILE A 5 16.87 9.00 15.29
C ILE A 5 18.26 9.55 15.54
N LEU A 6 18.39 10.57 16.39
CA LEU A 6 19.69 11.18 16.74
C LEU A 6 20.64 10.17 17.41
N GLN A 7 20.10 9.25 18.21
CA GLN A 7 20.85 8.15 18.82
C GLN A 7 21.06 6.95 17.88
N GLY A 8 20.56 7.01 16.63
CA GLY A 8 20.72 5.96 15.64
C GLY A 8 19.94 4.67 15.92
N LYS A 9 18.88 4.72 16.74
CA LYS A 9 18.04 3.54 17.06
C LYS A 9 17.21 3.07 15.87
N PHE A 10 16.79 3.98 15.01
CA PHE A 10 16.09 3.72 13.76
C PHE A 10 16.36 4.86 12.77
N LYS A 11 16.23 4.58 11.46
CA LYS A 11 16.57 5.55 10.39
C LYS A 11 15.37 6.35 9.88
N LYS A 12 14.19 5.77 9.96
CA LYS A 12 12.94 6.33 9.42
C LYS A 12 11.81 6.01 10.38
N PHE A 13 10.81 6.86 10.40
CA PHE A 13 9.51 6.60 11.01
C PHE A 13 8.42 7.05 10.04
N GLY A 14 7.21 6.58 10.26
CA GLY A 14 6.07 6.92 9.44
C GLY A 14 4.80 7.19 10.23
N LEU A 15 3.81 7.71 9.50
CA LEU A 15 2.48 8.03 10.01
C LEU A 15 1.46 7.11 9.33
N PRO A 16 0.73 6.28 10.09
CA PRO A 16 -0.36 5.50 9.54
C PRO A 16 -1.69 6.25 9.64
N ASN A 17 -2.50 6.21 8.59
CA ASN A 17 -3.93 6.55 8.63
C ASN A 17 -4.29 7.96 9.15
N TYR A 18 -3.47 8.97 8.88
CA TYR A 18 -3.78 10.37 9.18
C TYR A 18 -4.32 11.08 7.94
N THR A 19 -5.30 11.96 8.11
CA THR A 19 -5.76 12.82 7.01
C THR A 19 -4.63 13.71 6.51
N ALA A 20 -4.74 14.21 5.27
CA ALA A 20 -3.76 15.14 4.71
C ALA A 20 -3.55 16.38 5.59
N GLU A 21 -4.62 16.88 6.22
CA GLU A 21 -4.56 18.00 7.16
C GLU A 21 -3.80 17.65 8.45
N GLU A 22 -3.99 16.45 9.00
CA GLU A 22 -3.26 16.01 10.18
C GLU A 22 -1.78 15.75 9.88
N VAL A 23 -1.47 15.19 8.71
CA VAL A 23 -0.10 15.06 8.22
C VAL A 23 0.55 16.44 8.12
N GLN A 24 -0.14 17.43 7.54
CA GLN A 24 0.38 18.79 7.45
C GLN A 24 0.67 19.37 8.83
N LYS A 25 -0.27 19.27 9.78
CA LYS A 25 -0.05 19.71 11.17
C LYS A 25 1.16 19.02 11.82
N PHE A 26 1.37 17.73 11.55
CA PHE A 26 2.53 17.01 12.06
C PHE A 26 3.85 17.55 11.48
N LEU A 27 3.86 17.86 10.18
CA LEU A 27 5.02 18.45 9.50
C LEU A 27 5.35 19.84 10.05
N ASP A 28 4.32 20.67 10.29
CA ASP A 28 4.46 22.01 10.85
C ASP A 28 5.06 21.95 12.25
N ILE A 29 4.54 21.09 13.14
CA ILE A 29 5.09 20.89 14.49
C ILE A 29 6.55 20.43 14.42
N CYS A 30 6.89 19.52 13.51
CA CYS A 30 8.28 19.07 13.36
C CYS A 30 9.20 20.21 12.94
N GLU A 31 8.74 21.09 12.06
CA GLU A 31 9.51 22.23 11.58
C GLU A 31 9.72 23.28 12.67
N GLU A 32 8.65 23.66 13.38
CA GLU A 32 8.69 24.62 14.48
C GLU A 32 9.62 24.18 15.62
N GLN A 33 9.65 22.87 15.90
CA GLN A 33 10.42 22.30 17.02
C GLN A 33 11.80 21.77 16.59
N GLY A 34 12.15 21.84 15.31
CA GLY A 34 13.42 21.29 14.79
C GLY A 34 13.52 19.77 14.89
N TYR A 35 12.39 19.05 14.84
CA TYR A 35 12.34 17.60 14.82
C TYR A 35 12.51 17.04 13.41
N THR A 36 13.06 15.83 13.33
CA THR A 36 13.08 15.05 12.10
C THR A 36 11.66 14.75 11.63
N LYS A 37 11.34 15.10 10.37
CA LYS A 37 10.04 14.86 9.73
C LYS A 37 9.82 13.36 9.40
N PRO A 38 8.57 12.88 9.36
CA PRO A 38 8.25 11.52 8.93
C PRO A 38 8.73 11.27 7.50
N ASN A 39 9.13 10.02 7.21
CA ASN A 39 9.65 9.62 5.90
C ASN A 39 8.76 8.63 5.18
N VAL A 40 7.77 8.06 5.87
CA VAL A 40 6.88 7.03 5.36
C VAL A 40 5.46 7.42 5.74
N TYR A 41 4.53 7.23 4.82
CA TYR A 41 3.12 7.29 5.11
C TYR A 41 2.52 5.91 4.83
N GLU A 42 1.82 5.34 5.79
CA GLU A 42 1.13 4.07 5.64
C GLU A 42 -0.37 4.36 5.50
N GLY A 43 -0.83 4.44 4.27
CA GLY A 43 -2.25 4.58 3.96
C GLY A 43 -2.89 3.21 3.75
N HIS A 44 -4.18 3.09 4.08
CA HIS A 44 -5.02 2.03 3.54
C HIS A 44 -5.24 2.22 2.04
N TYR A 45 -4.20 1.98 1.23
CA TYR A 45 -4.28 1.88 -0.21
C TYR A 45 -4.48 0.41 -0.56
N ASN A 46 -5.71 -0.06 -0.37
CA ASN A 46 -6.07 -1.44 -0.68
C ASN A 46 -7.25 -1.49 -1.62
N ALA A 47 -7.25 -2.54 -2.43
CA ALA A 47 -8.28 -2.77 -3.41
C ALA A 47 -9.63 -3.20 -2.76
N ILE A 48 -9.72 -3.30 -1.42
CA ILE A 48 -10.98 -3.60 -0.70
C ILE A 48 -12.00 -2.48 -0.92
N ILE A 49 -11.56 -1.24 -1.17
CA ILE A 49 -12.45 -0.14 -1.59
C ILE A 49 -13.22 -0.51 -2.87
N ALA A 50 -12.62 -1.32 -3.74
CA ALA A 50 -13.19 -1.86 -4.97
C ALA A 50 -13.58 -3.35 -4.86
N ALA A 51 -13.88 -3.86 -3.66
CA ALA A 51 -14.07 -5.30 -3.42
C ALA A 51 -15.12 -5.94 -4.35
N ALA A 52 -16.23 -5.25 -4.65
CA ALA A 52 -17.25 -5.76 -5.56
C ALA A 52 -16.72 -5.97 -6.98
N THR A 53 -16.02 -4.97 -7.52
CA THR A 53 -15.41 -5.01 -8.85
C THR A 53 -14.32 -6.07 -8.94
N ILE A 54 -13.52 -6.22 -7.89
CA ILE A 54 -12.48 -7.25 -7.82
C ILE A 54 -13.07 -8.65 -7.82
N LEU A 55 -14.15 -8.88 -7.06
CA LEU A 55 -14.80 -10.18 -7.01
C LEU A 55 -15.43 -10.52 -8.36
N GLU A 56 -16.11 -9.57 -9.00
CA GLU A 56 -16.69 -9.78 -10.34
C GLU A 56 -15.60 -10.09 -11.38
N PHE A 57 -14.50 -9.34 -11.38
CA PHE A 57 -13.36 -9.62 -12.25
C PHE A 57 -12.75 -10.99 -11.97
N ALA A 58 -12.58 -11.33 -10.70
CA ALA A 58 -12.00 -12.59 -10.26
C ALA A 58 -12.83 -13.78 -10.74
N ASP A 59 -14.15 -13.71 -10.61
CA ASP A 59 -15.10 -14.71 -11.08
C ASP A 59 -15.03 -14.88 -12.61
N LYS A 60 -15.03 -13.77 -13.36
CA LYS A 60 -14.91 -13.79 -14.84
C LYS A 60 -13.60 -14.39 -15.33
N ASN A 61 -12.52 -14.24 -14.55
CA ASN A 61 -11.16 -14.60 -14.96
C ASN A 61 -10.61 -15.86 -14.27
N GLY A 62 -11.46 -16.58 -13.53
CA GLY A 62 -11.11 -17.83 -12.87
C GLY A 62 -9.98 -17.71 -11.84
N ILE A 63 -9.86 -16.56 -11.17
CA ILE A 63 -8.87 -16.35 -10.10
C ILE A 63 -9.57 -16.04 -8.78
N SER A 64 -8.83 -16.12 -7.69
CA SER A 64 -9.35 -15.65 -6.40
C SER A 64 -9.35 -14.12 -6.34
N GLY A 65 -10.31 -13.53 -5.62
CA GLY A 65 -10.31 -12.09 -5.32
C GLY A 65 -9.04 -11.63 -4.61
N HIS A 66 -8.43 -12.50 -3.78
CA HIS A 66 -7.12 -12.25 -3.16
C HIS A 66 -6.02 -12.03 -4.22
N ALA A 67 -5.90 -12.95 -5.18
CA ALA A 67 -4.91 -12.84 -6.23
C ALA A 67 -5.17 -11.61 -7.13
N ALA A 68 -6.44 -11.30 -7.42
CA ALA A 68 -6.81 -10.12 -8.18
C ALA A 68 -6.40 -8.82 -7.46
N ALA A 69 -6.71 -8.69 -6.16
CA ALA A 69 -6.36 -7.53 -5.36
C ALA A 69 -4.85 -7.30 -5.27
N ILE A 70 -4.08 -8.35 -4.94
CA ILE A 70 -2.62 -8.26 -4.82
C ILE A 70 -1.99 -7.85 -6.16
N ARG A 71 -2.42 -8.46 -7.27
CA ARG A 71 -1.88 -8.17 -8.60
C ARG A 71 -2.22 -6.76 -9.05
N TRP A 72 -3.44 -6.27 -8.76
CA TRP A 72 -3.78 -4.89 -9.05
C TRP A 72 -2.91 -3.91 -8.25
N THR A 73 -2.80 -4.10 -6.94
CA THR A 73 -1.96 -3.23 -6.10
C THR A 73 -0.50 -3.24 -6.55
N ALA A 74 0.03 -4.39 -6.97
CA ALA A 74 1.43 -4.53 -7.37
C ALA A 74 1.77 -3.96 -8.75
N PHE A 75 0.86 -4.06 -9.72
CA PHE A 75 1.17 -3.83 -11.12
C PHE A 75 0.35 -2.75 -11.81
N HIS A 76 -0.74 -2.31 -11.18
CA HIS A 76 -1.73 -1.43 -11.80
C HIS A 76 -2.13 -0.23 -10.92
N SER A 77 -1.57 -0.13 -9.71
CA SER A 77 -1.70 1.04 -8.86
C SER A 77 -0.78 2.18 -9.29
N GLU A 78 -0.95 3.34 -8.66
CA GLU A 78 -0.07 4.51 -8.80
C GLU A 78 1.27 4.38 -8.04
N LEU A 79 1.56 3.23 -7.42
CA LEU A 79 2.81 3.04 -6.66
C LEU A 79 4.02 3.07 -7.61
N ASP A 80 4.99 3.94 -7.34
CA ASP A 80 6.23 4.04 -8.12
C ASP A 80 7.46 3.91 -7.22
N VAL A 81 8.32 2.95 -7.54
CA VAL A 81 9.60 2.75 -6.85
C VAL A 81 10.50 3.99 -6.89
N LYS A 82 10.35 4.88 -7.89
CA LYS A 82 11.06 6.16 -7.96
C LYS A 82 10.70 7.11 -6.82
N HIS A 83 9.49 6.97 -6.27
CA HIS A 83 9.04 7.70 -5.09
C HIS A 83 9.36 6.97 -3.77
N GLY A 84 9.92 5.76 -3.86
CA GLY A 84 10.25 4.93 -2.70
C GLY A 84 9.05 4.17 -2.13
N ASP A 85 7.99 4.02 -2.93
CA ASP A 85 6.77 3.31 -2.53
C ASP A 85 7.02 1.83 -2.29
N SER A 86 6.21 1.25 -1.39
CA SER A 86 6.34 -0.15 -1.00
C SER A 86 4.98 -0.74 -0.62
N ILE A 87 4.87 -2.06 -0.75
CA ILE A 87 3.66 -2.81 -0.36
C ILE A 87 3.92 -3.52 0.95
N ILE A 88 3.05 -3.27 1.93
CA ILE A 88 2.98 -4.03 3.17
C ILE A 88 1.81 -5.01 3.04
N PHE A 89 2.08 -6.30 3.18
CA PHE A 89 1.04 -7.32 3.25
C PHE A 89 1.17 -8.12 4.53
N TRP A 90 0.03 -8.45 5.13
CA TRP A 90 -0.03 -9.21 6.37
C TRP A 90 -0.70 -10.57 6.13
N VAL A 91 -0.13 -11.60 6.74
CA VAL A 91 -0.65 -12.97 6.70
C VAL A 91 -0.64 -13.56 8.10
N SER A 92 -1.72 -14.24 8.45
CA SER A 92 -1.85 -14.93 9.75
C SER A 92 -1.37 -16.37 9.73
N LYS A 93 -1.25 -16.95 8.51
CA LYS A 93 -0.92 -18.36 8.27
C LYS A 93 0.06 -18.48 7.11
N ILE A 94 0.94 -19.47 7.16
CA ILE A 94 1.95 -19.71 6.13
C ILE A 94 1.33 -20.06 4.78
N GLU A 95 0.19 -20.74 4.75
CA GLU A 95 -0.51 -21.04 3.51
C GLU A 95 -1.01 -19.77 2.81
N GLN A 96 -1.34 -18.72 3.56
CA GLN A 96 -1.69 -17.41 2.99
C GLN A 96 -0.46 -16.72 2.40
N LEU A 97 0.72 -16.89 3.00
CA LEU A 97 1.98 -16.37 2.46
C LEU A 97 2.24 -16.93 1.06
N HIS A 98 2.18 -18.26 0.91
CA HIS A 98 2.41 -18.91 -0.38
C HIS A 98 1.45 -18.39 -1.45
N ARG A 99 0.15 -18.29 -1.14
CA ARG A 99 -0.84 -17.74 -2.07
C ARG A 99 -0.57 -16.31 -2.49
N THR A 100 -0.07 -15.48 -1.57
CA THR A 100 0.31 -14.10 -1.87
C THR A 100 1.54 -14.04 -2.76
N LEU A 101 2.57 -14.85 -2.47
CA LEU A 101 3.78 -14.93 -3.31
C LEU A 101 3.45 -15.43 -4.71
N ASP A 102 2.64 -16.48 -4.84
CA ASP A 102 2.17 -16.99 -6.13
C ASP A 102 1.43 -15.92 -6.94
N ALA A 103 0.67 -15.04 -6.27
CA ALA A 103 -0.02 -13.94 -6.93
C ALA A 103 0.95 -12.88 -7.48
N PHE A 104 2.04 -12.57 -6.77
CA PHE A 104 3.10 -11.68 -7.27
C PHE A 104 3.85 -12.30 -8.45
N GLU A 105 4.23 -13.57 -8.36
CA GLU A 105 4.96 -14.30 -9.42
C GLU A 105 4.13 -14.48 -10.69
N ALA A 106 2.81 -14.55 -10.57
CA ALA A 106 1.91 -14.59 -11.73
C ALA A 106 1.98 -13.32 -12.59
N GLY A 107 2.57 -12.22 -12.09
CA GLY A 107 2.82 -10.98 -12.83
C GLY A 107 1.56 -10.13 -13.10
N PRO A 108 1.66 -9.09 -13.93
CA PRO A 108 0.50 -8.31 -14.37
C PRO A 108 -0.49 -9.18 -15.15
N ARG A 109 -1.76 -8.75 -15.23
CA ARG A 109 -2.76 -9.38 -16.11
C ARG A 109 -3.32 -8.35 -17.10
N SER A 110 -4.31 -8.75 -17.90
CA SER A 110 -4.93 -7.86 -18.91
C SER A 110 -5.35 -6.54 -18.28
N THR A 111 -5.24 -5.47 -19.05
CA THR A 111 -5.55 -4.09 -18.65
C THR A 111 -6.99 -3.92 -18.16
N ASP A 112 -7.89 -4.82 -18.52
CA ASP A 112 -9.29 -4.86 -18.10
C ASP A 112 -9.48 -4.74 -16.57
N LEU A 113 -8.59 -5.32 -15.74
CA LEU A 113 -8.66 -5.17 -14.28
C LEU A 113 -8.20 -3.77 -13.83
N ALA A 114 -7.16 -3.24 -14.47
CA ALA A 114 -6.64 -1.92 -14.17
C ALA A 114 -7.72 -0.88 -14.44
N GLU A 115 -8.30 -0.91 -15.64
CA GLU A 115 -9.37 -0.02 -16.08
C GLU A 115 -10.60 -0.10 -15.16
N ALA A 116 -11.03 -1.32 -14.81
CA ALA A 116 -12.21 -1.50 -13.95
C ALA A 116 -12.07 -0.90 -12.55
N ILE A 117 -10.85 -0.80 -12.01
CA ILE A 117 -10.60 -0.26 -10.65
C ILE A 117 -10.20 1.22 -10.70
N THR A 118 -9.58 1.70 -11.78
CA THR A 118 -9.30 3.12 -11.96
C THR A 118 -10.58 3.96 -11.90
N ASP A 119 -11.71 3.46 -12.41
CA ASP A 119 -13.01 4.16 -12.36
C ASP A 119 -13.60 4.34 -10.94
N ILE A 120 -13.00 3.71 -9.93
CA ILE A 120 -13.49 3.74 -8.53
C ILE A 120 -12.74 4.78 -7.70
N TYR A 121 -11.60 5.28 -8.19
CA TYR A 121 -10.75 6.29 -7.56
C TYR A 121 -10.89 7.66 -8.23
#